data_AF-A0A2N7W5Y2-F1
#
_entry.id   AF-A0A2N7W5Y2-F1
#
_cell.length_a   1.000
_cell.length_b   1.000
_cell.length_c   1.000
_cell.angle_alpha   90.00
_cell.angle_beta   90.00
_cell.angle_gamma   90.00
#
_symmetry.space_group_name_H-M   'P 1'
#
loop_
_entity.id
_entity.type
_entity.pdbx_description
1 polymer ?
#
loop_
_entity_poly.entity_id
_entity_poly.type
_entity_poly.pdbx_seq_one_letter_code
_entity_poly.pdbx_strand_id
1 'polypeptide(L)'
;MNEARVEAFGTEGHAEVVAEVQSEAEHEAGQQAQAEEEAQAEESALADVEIPAASRLLQWLTAYEARIAEAAARSGEEQCRLWGVPFTSDASRAWYVAREVWLGPAVPVSAFAPRANRLALLDGAWLRRVLAARAIYPSRGMLRRIVSGATRRALSDALGEHALAVLAQLGVNAPSVSAALSTDLAVDALARAGHLLFERDDAWTLAPARTLIAIALDRDADAKGASASPDPDESADFLLICGTLFPELTWLFG
;
A
#
# COMPACT_ATOMS: atom_id res chain seq x y z
N MET A 1 41.02 -33.33 80.75
CA MET A 1 41.01 -34.05 79.46
C MET A 1 39.73 -33.63 78.77
N ASN A 2 39.75 -32.50 78.05
CA ASN A 2 40.14 -32.31 76.64
C ASN A 2 39.12 -32.86 75.63
N GLU A 3 38.86 -31.99 74.64
CA GLU A 3 38.21 -32.21 73.33
C GLU A 3 36.67 -32.19 73.33
N ALA A 4 35.97 -31.55 72.39
CA ALA A 4 36.36 -30.89 71.14
C ALA A 4 35.37 -29.76 70.79
N ARG A 5 35.92 -28.69 70.20
CA ARG A 5 35.21 -27.59 69.54
C ARG A 5 35.05 -27.98 68.08
N VAL A 6 33.81 -28.06 67.59
CA VAL A 6 33.49 -28.21 66.16
C VAL A 6 32.65 -27.01 65.75
N GLU A 7 33.25 -26.17 64.93
CA GLU A 7 32.62 -25.02 64.27
C GLU A 7 31.75 -25.54 63.11
N ALA A 8 30.48 -25.13 63.11
CA ALA A 8 29.56 -25.32 61.99
C ALA A 8 29.55 -24.02 61.16
N PHE A 9 30.17 -24.06 59.99
CA PHE A 9 30.04 -23.08 58.93
C PHE A 9 29.58 -23.82 57.66
N GLY A 10 28.55 -23.30 57.01
CA GLY A 10 27.91 -23.87 55.82
C GLY A 10 26.41 -24.03 56.06
N THR A 11 25.48 -23.68 55.17
CA THR A 11 25.51 -23.54 53.71
C THR A 11 24.20 -22.86 53.29
N GLU A 12 24.05 -21.54 53.43
CA GLU A 12 22.79 -20.86 53.07
C GLU A 12 22.88 -19.91 51.87
N GLY A 13 24.09 -19.61 51.35
CA GLY A 13 24.27 -18.62 50.28
C GLY A 13 24.28 -19.15 48.84
N HIS A 14 24.19 -20.46 48.61
CA HIS A 14 24.38 -21.04 47.26
C HIS A 14 23.08 -21.35 46.50
N ALA A 15 21.92 -21.31 47.15
CA ALA A 15 20.64 -21.64 46.51
C ALA A 15 19.95 -20.43 45.88
N GLU A 16 20.14 -19.22 46.43
CA GLU A 16 19.45 -18.01 45.98
C GLU A 16 20.07 -17.43 44.70
N VAL A 17 21.40 -17.47 44.57
CA VAL A 17 22.12 -17.03 43.36
C VAL A 17 21.85 -17.94 42.14
N VAL A 18 21.53 -19.21 42.35
CA VAL A 18 21.23 -20.14 41.25
C VAL A 18 19.83 -19.90 40.67
N ALA A 19 18.88 -19.47 41.50
CA ALA A 19 17.51 -19.17 41.07
C ALA A 19 17.43 -17.86 40.25
N GLU A 20 18.21 -16.84 40.62
CA GLU A 20 18.23 -15.55 39.92
C GLU A 20 18.89 -15.66 38.54
N VAL A 21 19.98 -16.44 38.42
CA VAL A 21 20.64 -16.73 37.14
C VAL A 21 19.78 -17.59 36.21
N GLN A 22 18.94 -18.49 36.76
CA GLN A 22 17.98 -19.26 35.96
C GLN A 22 16.84 -18.40 35.40
N SER A 23 16.38 -17.41 36.17
CA SER A 23 15.32 -16.48 35.74
C SER A 23 15.78 -15.56 34.60
N GLU A 24 17.02 -15.07 34.63
CA GLU A 24 17.55 -14.21 33.56
C GLU A 24 17.77 -15.00 32.26
N ALA A 25 18.28 -16.23 32.34
CA ALA A 25 18.48 -17.10 31.18
C ALA A 25 17.16 -17.49 30.48
N GLU A 26 16.07 -17.69 31.23
CA GLU A 26 14.75 -17.98 30.66
C GLU A 26 14.12 -16.76 29.99
N HIS A 27 14.39 -15.55 30.48
CA HIS A 27 13.90 -14.30 29.87
C HIS A 27 14.65 -13.94 28.58
N GLU A 28 15.96 -14.15 28.54
CA GLU A 28 16.77 -13.97 27.32
C GLU A 28 16.43 -15.00 26.24
N ALA A 29 16.19 -16.26 26.62
CA ALA A 29 15.77 -17.31 25.68
C ALA A 29 14.39 -17.04 25.08
N GLY A 30 13.45 -16.49 25.85
CA GLY A 30 12.13 -16.07 25.35
C GLY A 30 12.21 -14.90 24.37
N GLN A 31 13.07 -13.91 24.64
CA GLN A 31 13.29 -12.77 23.73
C GLN A 31 14.02 -13.18 22.44
N GLN A 32 14.96 -14.12 22.50
CA GLN A 32 15.60 -14.68 21.30
C GLN A 32 14.63 -15.49 20.44
N ALA A 33 13.80 -16.34 21.05
CA ALA A 33 12.80 -17.12 20.31
C ALA A 33 11.77 -16.20 19.61
N GLN A 34 11.35 -15.13 20.26
CA GLN A 34 10.40 -14.17 19.69
C GLN A 34 11.02 -13.32 18.56
N ALA A 35 12.30 -12.94 18.69
CA ALA A 35 13.04 -12.25 17.62
C ALA A 35 13.33 -13.17 16.42
N GLU A 36 13.59 -14.46 16.65
CA GLU A 36 13.76 -15.45 15.58
C GLU A 36 12.42 -15.74 14.87
N GLU A 37 11.29 -15.73 15.58
CA GLU A 37 9.96 -15.92 15.00
C GLU A 37 9.51 -14.69 14.18
N GLU A 38 9.81 -13.46 14.63
CA GLU A 38 9.60 -12.23 13.84
C GLU A 38 10.49 -12.19 12.60
N ALA A 39 11.77 -12.56 12.72
CA ALA A 39 12.69 -12.62 11.59
C ALA A 39 12.29 -13.69 10.56
N GLN A 40 11.82 -14.87 11.01
CA GLN A 40 11.30 -15.92 10.14
C GLN A 40 9.97 -15.53 9.49
N ALA A 41 9.11 -14.77 10.17
CA ALA A 41 7.88 -14.24 9.59
C ALA A 41 8.16 -13.19 8.51
N GLU A 42 9.13 -12.29 8.72
CA GLU A 42 9.59 -11.34 7.71
C GLU A 42 10.28 -12.03 6.52
N GLU A 43 11.13 -13.03 6.77
CA GLU A 43 11.80 -13.80 5.72
C GLU A 43 10.82 -14.66 4.93
N SER A 44 9.80 -15.24 5.58
CA SER A 44 8.74 -15.99 4.91
C SER A 44 7.77 -15.08 4.12
N ALA A 45 7.56 -13.83 4.53
CA ALA A 45 6.79 -12.84 3.77
C ALA A 45 7.53 -12.36 2.50
N LEU A 46 8.86 -12.45 2.49
CA LEU A 46 9.73 -12.14 1.35
C LEU A 46 9.98 -13.34 0.42
N ALA A 47 9.83 -14.57 0.92
CA ALA A 47 10.19 -15.79 0.19
C ALA A 47 9.21 -16.19 -0.93
N ASP A 48 7.99 -15.65 -0.97
CA ASP A 48 6.97 -15.99 -1.98
C ASP A 48 6.88 -14.97 -3.14
N VAL A 49 7.93 -14.16 -3.32
CA VAL A 49 8.01 -13.22 -4.46
C VAL A 49 8.41 -13.99 -5.71
N GLU A 50 7.42 -14.63 -6.34
CA GLU A 50 7.55 -15.24 -7.66
C GLU A 50 8.12 -14.19 -8.64
N ILE A 51 9.36 -14.41 -9.10
CA ILE A 51 10.03 -13.46 -9.99
C ILE A 51 9.22 -13.38 -11.29
N PRO A 52 8.71 -12.20 -11.67
CA PRO A 52 7.91 -12.07 -12.87
C PRO A 52 8.70 -12.49 -14.11
N ALA A 53 8.03 -13.14 -15.06
CA ALA A 53 8.63 -13.48 -16.35
C ALA A 53 9.24 -12.23 -17.02
N ALA A 54 10.35 -12.40 -17.74
CA ALA A 54 11.11 -11.29 -18.33
C ALA A 54 10.25 -10.35 -19.20
N SER A 55 9.28 -10.89 -19.95
CA SER A 55 8.33 -10.10 -20.75
C SER A 55 7.47 -9.17 -19.88
N ARG A 56 7.04 -9.62 -18.70
CA ARG A 56 6.27 -8.83 -17.74
C ARG A 56 7.12 -7.73 -17.13
N LEU A 57 8.37 -8.03 -16.76
CA LEU A 57 9.31 -7.02 -16.27
C LEU A 57 9.59 -5.92 -17.31
N LEU A 58 9.70 -6.27 -18.60
CA LEU A 58 9.86 -5.28 -19.67
C LEU A 58 8.63 -4.38 -19.82
N GLN A 59 7.41 -4.93 -19.68
CA GLN A 59 6.19 -4.13 -19.68
C GLN A 59 6.15 -3.19 -18.47
N TRP A 60 6.51 -3.68 -17.28
CA TRP A 60 6.56 -2.88 -16.07
C TRP A 60 7.61 -1.76 -16.16
N LEU A 61 8.78 -2.04 -16.73
CA LEU A 61 9.83 -1.04 -16.96
C LEU A 61 9.35 0.03 -17.95
N THR A 62 8.68 -0.37 -19.03
CA THR A 62 8.13 0.57 -20.02
C THR A 62 7.07 1.48 -19.39
N ALA A 63 6.18 0.92 -18.58
CA ALA A 63 5.18 1.67 -17.84
C ALA A 63 5.83 2.62 -16.81
N TYR A 64 6.84 2.14 -16.08
CA TYR A 64 7.58 2.93 -15.11
C TYR A 64 8.26 4.15 -15.76
N GLU A 65 8.95 3.96 -16.89
CA GLU A 65 9.61 5.05 -17.62
C GLU A 65 8.60 6.08 -18.15
N ALA A 66 7.46 5.63 -18.69
CA ALA A 66 6.38 6.51 -19.10
C ALA A 66 5.85 7.34 -17.91
N ARG A 67 5.75 6.73 -16.74
CA ARG A 67 5.30 7.40 -15.51
C ARG A 67 6.28 8.43 -14.98
N ILE A 68 7.58 8.15 -15.00
CA ILE A 68 8.60 9.14 -14.65
C ILE A 68 8.53 10.33 -15.62
N ALA A 69 8.44 10.08 -16.93
CA ALA A 69 8.36 11.14 -17.92
C ALA A 69 7.12 12.03 -17.72
N GLU A 70 5.96 11.43 -17.46
CA GLU A 70 4.71 12.17 -17.18
C GLU A 70 4.80 12.97 -15.86
N ALA A 71 5.35 12.38 -14.80
CA ALA A 71 5.54 13.05 -13.51
C ALA A 71 6.53 14.22 -13.61
N ALA A 72 7.63 14.04 -14.34
CA ALA A 72 8.61 15.08 -14.60
C ALA A 72 8.01 16.24 -15.42
N ALA A 73 7.23 15.93 -16.46
CA ALA A 73 6.58 16.93 -17.28
C ALA A 73 5.58 17.77 -16.45
N ARG A 74 4.73 17.12 -15.65
CA ARG A 74 3.78 17.82 -14.78
C ARG A 74 4.44 18.68 -13.71
N SER A 75 5.43 18.12 -13.02
CA SER A 75 6.18 18.86 -12.00
C SER A 75 6.89 20.07 -12.61
N GLY A 76 7.46 19.90 -13.81
CA GLY A 76 8.07 21.00 -14.54
C GLY A 76 7.08 22.05 -15.01
N GLU A 77 5.92 21.65 -15.51
CA GLU A 77 4.86 22.58 -15.91
C GLU A 77 4.35 23.40 -14.72
N GLU A 78 4.12 22.75 -13.58
CA GLU A 78 3.70 23.42 -12.34
C GLU A 78 4.75 24.46 -11.91
N GLN A 79 6.02 24.05 -11.84
CA GLN A 79 7.09 24.94 -11.40
C GLN A 79 7.29 26.12 -12.36
N CYS A 80 7.23 25.87 -13.67
CA CYS A 80 7.30 26.91 -14.69
C CYS A 80 6.14 27.92 -14.53
N ARG A 81 4.93 27.43 -14.25
CA ARG A 81 3.75 28.28 -13.99
C ARG A 81 3.95 29.15 -12.77
N LEU A 82 4.46 28.60 -11.66
CA LEU A 82 4.76 29.33 -10.43
C LEU A 82 5.81 30.43 -10.65
N TRP A 83 6.80 30.19 -11.49
CA TRP A 83 7.83 31.18 -11.84
C TRP A 83 7.42 32.15 -12.96
N GLY A 84 6.27 31.93 -13.61
CA GLY A 84 5.82 32.75 -14.73
C GLY A 84 6.68 32.61 -15.98
N VAL A 85 7.32 31.45 -16.19
CA VAL A 85 8.15 31.14 -17.37
C VAL A 85 7.46 30.10 -18.26
N PRO A 86 7.69 30.11 -19.59
CA PRO A 86 7.12 29.09 -20.48
C PRO A 86 7.73 27.71 -20.20
N PHE A 87 6.89 26.67 -20.23
CA PHE A 87 7.34 25.29 -20.16
C PHE A 87 7.93 24.85 -21.51
N THR A 88 9.12 24.25 -21.47
CA THR A 88 9.88 23.80 -22.66
C THR A 88 10.26 22.32 -22.55
N SER A 89 10.66 21.71 -23.67
CA SER A 89 11.21 20.35 -23.68
C SER A 89 12.45 20.20 -22.80
N ASP A 90 13.26 21.25 -22.70
CA ASP A 90 14.46 21.28 -21.86
C ASP A 90 14.10 21.28 -20.37
N ALA A 91 13.04 22.00 -19.99
CA ALA A 91 12.51 21.97 -18.63
C ALA A 91 12.03 20.56 -18.26
N SER A 92 11.26 19.90 -19.13
CA SER A 92 10.83 18.51 -18.95
C SER A 92 12.02 17.56 -18.76
N ARG A 93 13.04 17.68 -19.62
CA ARG A 93 14.26 16.88 -19.53
C ARG A 93 15.03 17.14 -18.23
N ALA A 94 15.13 18.39 -17.79
CA ALA A 94 15.81 18.74 -16.54
C ALA A 94 15.12 18.08 -15.34
N TRP A 95 13.78 18.11 -15.28
CA TRP A 95 13.02 17.44 -14.23
C TRP A 95 13.15 15.91 -14.25
N TYR A 96 13.21 15.33 -15.45
CA TYR A 96 13.44 13.89 -15.61
C TYR A 96 14.84 13.48 -15.12
N VAL A 97 15.88 14.28 -15.43
CA VAL A 97 17.24 14.05 -14.93
C VAL A 97 17.31 14.23 -13.42
N ALA A 98 16.54 15.17 -12.87
CA ALA A 98 16.44 15.41 -11.43
C ALA A 98 15.59 14.37 -10.68
N ARG A 99 15.21 13.24 -11.31
CA ARG A 99 14.37 12.21 -10.69
C ARG A 99 14.86 11.70 -9.34
N GLU A 100 16.17 11.60 -9.15
CA GLU A 100 16.72 11.14 -7.86
C GLU A 100 16.42 12.12 -6.71
N VAL A 101 16.21 13.41 -7.01
CA VAL A 101 15.89 14.43 -6.01
C VAL A 101 14.48 14.24 -5.46
N TRP A 102 13.52 13.87 -6.31
CA TRP A 102 12.12 13.77 -5.93
C TRP A 102 11.60 12.34 -5.75
N LEU A 103 12.21 11.32 -6.39
CA LEU A 103 11.90 9.90 -6.16
C LEU A 103 12.81 9.22 -5.13
N GLY A 104 13.97 9.82 -4.84
CA GLY A 104 15.02 9.16 -4.07
C GLY A 104 15.86 8.19 -4.93
N PRO A 105 16.61 7.27 -4.29
CA PRO A 105 17.52 6.37 -4.99
C PRO A 105 16.76 5.44 -5.95
N ALA A 106 17.41 5.12 -7.08
CA ALA A 106 16.83 4.22 -8.07
C ALA A 106 16.59 2.82 -7.46
N VAL A 107 15.36 2.33 -7.58
CA VAL A 107 14.97 0.97 -7.19
C VAL A 107 14.77 0.10 -8.42
N PRO A 108 15.11 -1.20 -8.37
CA PRO A 108 14.83 -2.09 -9.49
C PRO A 108 13.32 -2.23 -9.69
N VAL A 109 12.88 -2.39 -10.95
CA VAL A 109 11.45 -2.53 -11.27
C VAL A 109 10.82 -3.77 -10.62
N SER A 110 11.62 -4.81 -10.33
CA SER A 110 11.17 -5.98 -9.56
C SER A 110 10.73 -5.64 -8.14
N ALA A 111 11.18 -4.54 -7.54
CA ALA A 111 10.72 -4.09 -6.23
C ALA A 111 9.21 -3.74 -6.24
N PHE A 112 8.64 -3.40 -7.40
CA PHE A 112 7.21 -3.19 -7.57
C PHE A 112 6.40 -4.51 -7.59
N ALA A 113 7.01 -5.66 -7.28
CA ALA A 113 6.30 -6.94 -7.21
C ALA A 113 5.06 -6.93 -6.29
N PRO A 114 5.01 -6.26 -5.12
CA PRO A 114 3.77 -6.16 -4.34
C PRO A 114 2.66 -5.45 -5.12
N ARG A 115 1.46 -6.04 -5.18
CA ARG A 115 0.34 -5.57 -6.02
C ARG A 115 -0.02 -4.10 -5.80
N ALA A 116 0.07 -3.61 -4.56
CA ALA A 116 -0.21 -2.23 -4.23
C ALA A 116 0.80 -1.25 -4.85
N ASN A 117 2.09 -1.60 -4.83
CA ASN A 117 3.14 -0.77 -5.43
C ASN A 117 2.98 -0.67 -6.95
N ARG A 118 2.47 -1.72 -7.59
CA ARG A 118 2.18 -1.74 -9.05
C ARG A 118 1.23 -0.63 -9.49
N LEU A 119 0.38 -0.10 -8.59
CA LEU A 119 -0.49 1.05 -8.90
C LEU A 119 0.29 2.27 -9.41
N ALA A 120 1.54 2.46 -8.97
CA ALA A 120 2.40 3.54 -9.43
C ALA A 120 2.77 3.44 -10.93
N LEU A 121 2.61 2.26 -11.53
CA LEU A 121 2.87 2.00 -12.95
C LEU A 121 1.68 2.36 -13.85
N LEU A 122 0.50 2.62 -13.28
CA LEU A 122 -0.67 3.03 -14.04
C LEU A 122 -0.58 4.50 -14.45
N ASP A 123 -1.04 4.82 -15.66
CA ASP A 123 -1.27 6.22 -16.04
C ASP A 123 -2.29 6.90 -15.13
N GLY A 124 -2.30 8.24 -15.15
CA GLY A 124 -3.13 9.02 -14.25
C GLY A 124 -4.64 8.74 -14.37
N ALA A 125 -5.13 8.33 -15.55
CA ALA A 125 -6.56 8.07 -15.75
C ALA A 125 -6.94 6.71 -15.16
N TRP A 126 -6.17 5.66 -15.44
CA TRP A 126 -6.40 4.33 -14.88
C TRP A 126 -6.18 4.30 -13.36
N LEU A 127 -5.16 4.99 -12.85
CA LEU A 127 -4.95 5.10 -11.41
C LEU A 127 -6.17 5.70 -10.70
N ARG A 128 -6.72 6.82 -11.22
CA ARG A 128 -7.93 7.44 -10.66
C ARG A 128 -9.11 6.47 -10.66
N ARG A 129 -9.33 5.72 -11.74
CA ARG A 129 -10.42 4.73 -11.82
C ARG A 129 -10.25 3.59 -10.82
N VAL A 130 -9.04 3.04 -10.69
CA VAL A 130 -8.75 1.96 -9.74
C VAL A 130 -8.94 2.43 -8.30
N LEU A 131 -8.44 3.62 -7.96
CA LEU A 131 -8.66 4.21 -6.64
C LEU A 131 -10.13 4.53 -6.39
N ALA A 132 -10.86 5.05 -7.40
CA ALA A 132 -12.29 5.26 -7.29
C ALA A 132 -13.04 3.94 -7.03
N ALA A 133 -12.65 2.84 -7.68
CA ALA A 133 -13.22 1.52 -7.40
C ALA A 133 -12.89 1.04 -5.97
N ARG A 134 -11.68 1.30 -5.47
CA ARG A 134 -11.32 1.00 -4.06
C ARG A 134 -12.22 1.73 -3.07
N ALA A 135 -12.59 2.98 -3.36
CA ALA A 135 -13.50 3.77 -2.53
C ALA A 135 -14.93 3.20 -2.49
N ILE A 136 -15.37 2.57 -3.58
CA ILE A 136 -16.72 1.99 -3.72
C ILE A 136 -16.78 0.55 -3.18
N TYR A 137 -15.66 -0.17 -3.17
CA TYR A 137 -15.58 -1.57 -2.77
C TYR A 137 -16.22 -1.89 -1.39
N PRO A 138 -16.05 -1.09 -0.33
CA PRO A 138 -16.72 -1.31 0.95
C PRO A 138 -18.26 -1.16 0.88
N SER A 139 -18.76 -0.37 -0.07
CA SER A 139 -20.19 -0.11 -0.30
C SER A 139 -20.83 -0.99 -1.37
N ARG A 140 -20.12 -2.03 -1.86
CA ARG A 140 -20.57 -2.85 -3.00
C ARG A 140 -21.96 -3.48 -2.83
N GLY A 141 -22.36 -3.81 -1.60
CA GLY A 141 -23.70 -4.32 -1.29
C GLY A 141 -24.83 -3.30 -1.53
N MET A 142 -24.52 -2.00 -1.48
CA MET A 142 -25.49 -0.92 -1.77
C MET A 142 -25.73 -0.72 -3.27
N LEU A 143 -24.81 -1.10 -4.15
CA LEU A 143 -24.89 -0.80 -5.58
C LEU A 143 -26.16 -1.34 -6.24
N ARG A 144 -26.64 -2.50 -5.78
CA ARG A 144 -27.87 -3.13 -6.28
C ARG A 144 -29.14 -2.40 -5.87
N ARG A 145 -29.07 -1.57 -4.82
CA ARG A 145 -30.20 -0.78 -4.29
C ARG A 145 -30.27 0.62 -4.91
N ILE A 146 -29.30 0.99 -5.76
CA ILE A 146 -29.31 2.27 -6.46
C ILE A 146 -30.39 2.24 -7.53
N VAL A 147 -31.52 2.89 -7.25
CA VAL A 147 -32.63 3.07 -8.20
C VAL A 147 -32.43 4.33 -9.06
N SER A 148 -31.62 5.29 -8.59
CA SER A 148 -31.33 6.53 -9.31
C SER A 148 -30.47 6.26 -10.55
N GLY A 149 -31.05 6.49 -11.73
CA GLY A 149 -30.32 6.39 -12.99
C GLY A 149 -29.20 7.42 -13.12
N ALA A 150 -29.30 8.58 -12.45
CA ALA A 150 -28.24 9.59 -12.44
C ALA A 150 -27.03 9.12 -11.64
N THR A 151 -27.26 8.54 -10.47
CA THR A 151 -26.21 7.96 -9.62
C THR A 151 -25.50 6.81 -10.33
N ARG A 152 -26.26 5.92 -10.99
CA ARG A 152 -25.67 4.81 -11.75
C ARG A 152 -24.82 5.31 -12.92
N ARG A 153 -25.27 6.34 -13.65
CA ARG A 153 -24.49 6.97 -14.72
C ARG A 153 -23.20 7.58 -14.17
N ALA A 154 -23.26 8.37 -13.10
CA ALA A 154 -22.07 8.95 -12.47
C ALA A 154 -21.05 7.87 -12.05
N LEU A 155 -21.50 6.76 -11.48
CA LEU A 155 -20.61 5.64 -11.13
C LEU A 155 -20.04 4.93 -12.36
N SER A 156 -20.84 4.76 -13.43
CA SER A 156 -20.36 4.16 -14.69
C SER A 156 -19.33 5.07 -15.38
N ASP A 157 -19.54 6.39 -15.36
CA ASP A 157 -18.59 7.38 -15.89
C ASP A 157 -17.27 7.35 -15.09
N ALA A 158 -17.35 7.20 -13.76
CA ALA A 158 -16.18 7.16 -12.89
C ALA A 158 -15.39 5.84 -12.95
N LEU A 159 -16.08 4.69 -13.04
CA LEU A 159 -15.46 3.36 -12.91
C LEU A 159 -15.34 2.60 -14.23
N GLY A 160 -16.21 2.89 -15.20
CA GLY A 160 -16.53 2.04 -16.33
C GLY A 160 -17.69 1.07 -16.02
N GLU A 161 -18.52 0.80 -17.03
CA GLU A 161 -19.71 -0.06 -16.88
C GLU A 161 -19.36 -1.48 -16.43
N HIS A 162 -18.26 -2.05 -16.94
CA HIS A 162 -17.81 -3.40 -16.57
C HIS A 162 -17.43 -3.50 -15.09
N ALA A 163 -16.56 -2.61 -14.60
CA ALA A 163 -16.15 -2.57 -13.20
C ALA A 163 -17.36 -2.37 -12.26
N LEU A 164 -18.28 -1.49 -12.62
CA LEU A 164 -19.52 -1.27 -11.87
C LEU A 164 -20.39 -2.55 -11.83
N ALA A 165 -20.54 -3.24 -12.96
CA ALA A 165 -21.31 -4.48 -13.03
C ALA A 165 -20.69 -5.59 -12.16
N VAL A 166 -19.36 -5.77 -12.21
CA VAL A 166 -18.64 -6.76 -11.39
C VAL A 166 -18.75 -6.41 -9.90
N LEU A 167 -18.55 -5.15 -9.50
CA LEU A 167 -18.74 -4.73 -8.10
C LEU A 167 -20.17 -4.99 -7.60
N ALA A 168 -21.18 -4.72 -8.42
CA ALA A 168 -22.57 -4.98 -8.07
C ALA A 168 -22.86 -6.49 -7.90
N GLN A 169 -22.21 -7.35 -8.68
CA GLN A 169 -22.29 -8.81 -8.53
C GLN A 169 -21.58 -9.29 -7.26
N LEU A 170 -20.38 -8.79 -6.96
CA LEU A 170 -19.67 -9.08 -5.72
C LEU A 170 -20.45 -8.64 -4.48
N GLY A 171 -21.27 -7.59 -4.61
CA GLY A 171 -22.18 -7.12 -3.56
C GLY A 171 -23.30 -8.08 -3.18
N VAL A 172 -23.57 -9.15 -3.95
CA VAL A 172 -24.62 -10.13 -3.64
C VAL A 172 -24.35 -10.83 -2.30
N ASN A 173 -23.09 -11.12 -2.02
CA ASN A 173 -22.64 -11.83 -0.82
C ASN A 173 -21.95 -10.92 0.20
N ALA A 174 -21.99 -9.60 0.00
CA ALA A 174 -21.35 -8.66 0.90
C ALA A 174 -22.09 -8.60 2.26
N PRO A 175 -21.37 -8.32 3.37
CA PRO A 175 -21.99 -8.14 4.68
C PRO A 175 -23.13 -7.12 4.63
N SER A 176 -24.21 -7.38 5.38
CA SER A 176 -25.39 -6.50 5.42
C SER A 176 -25.08 -5.10 5.96
N VAL A 177 -24.00 -4.96 6.73
CA VAL A 177 -23.42 -3.68 7.16
C VAL A 177 -22.46 -3.21 6.07
N SER A 178 -23.00 -2.75 4.95
CA SER A 178 -22.20 -2.10 3.90
C SER A 178 -21.94 -0.64 4.27
N ALA A 179 -20.73 -0.14 3.99
CA ALA A 179 -20.40 1.26 4.19
C ALA A 179 -21.30 2.17 3.35
N ALA A 180 -21.66 3.35 3.87
CA ALA A 180 -22.43 4.33 3.12
C ALA A 180 -21.69 4.75 1.84
N LEU A 181 -22.44 4.94 0.75
CA LEU A 181 -21.89 5.47 -0.49
C LEU A 181 -21.47 6.93 -0.30
N SER A 182 -20.34 7.32 -0.90
CA SER A 182 -19.92 8.73 -0.94
C SER A 182 -21.03 9.62 -1.53
N THR A 183 -21.18 10.82 -0.97
CA THR A 183 -22.08 11.85 -1.51
C THR A 183 -21.52 12.49 -2.78
N ASP A 184 -20.20 12.55 -2.90
CA ASP A 184 -19.50 13.02 -4.09
C ASP A 184 -19.01 11.82 -4.92
N LEU A 185 -19.54 11.71 -6.14
CA LEU A 185 -19.27 10.61 -7.07
C LEU A 185 -18.37 11.04 -8.22
N ALA A 186 -17.79 12.25 -8.18
CA ALA A 186 -16.77 12.65 -9.13
C ALA A 186 -15.55 11.71 -9.01
N VAL A 187 -14.97 11.34 -10.16
CA VAL A 187 -13.85 10.38 -10.21
C VAL A 187 -12.67 10.83 -9.34
N ASP A 188 -12.34 12.12 -9.30
CA ASP A 188 -11.24 12.64 -8.47
C ASP A 188 -11.57 12.58 -6.96
N ALA A 189 -12.83 12.80 -6.57
CA ALA A 189 -13.25 12.70 -5.18
C ALA A 189 -13.19 11.25 -4.70
N LEU A 190 -13.69 10.31 -5.52
CA LEU A 190 -13.59 8.88 -5.25
C LEU A 190 -12.13 8.40 -5.26
N ALA A 191 -11.30 8.86 -6.19
CA ALA A 191 -9.88 8.51 -6.23
C ALA A 191 -9.14 8.96 -4.97
N ARG A 192 -9.41 10.18 -4.48
CA ARG A 192 -8.87 10.65 -3.20
C ARG A 192 -9.34 9.80 -2.02
N ALA A 193 -10.62 9.45 -1.97
CA ALA A 193 -11.15 8.57 -0.92
C ALA A 193 -10.48 7.19 -0.96
N GLY A 194 -10.30 6.60 -2.15
CA GLY A 194 -9.63 5.31 -2.31
C GLY A 194 -8.15 5.35 -1.96
N HIS A 195 -7.47 6.46 -2.28
CA HIS A 195 -6.09 6.69 -1.85
C HIS A 195 -5.95 6.67 -0.34
N LEU A 196 -6.83 7.39 0.38
CA LEU A 196 -6.82 7.42 1.85
C LEU A 196 -7.04 6.03 2.46
N LEU A 197 -7.82 5.16 1.81
CA LEU A 197 -8.00 3.77 2.25
C LEU A 197 -6.69 2.97 2.09
N PHE A 198 -5.98 3.11 0.97
CA PHE A 198 -4.67 2.47 0.81
C PHE A 198 -3.61 3.02 1.78
N GLU A 199 -3.61 4.32 2.08
CA GLU A 199 -2.72 4.91 3.10
C GLU A 199 -3.04 4.39 4.50
N ARG A 200 -4.33 4.32 4.85
CA ARG A 200 -4.78 3.78 6.14
C ARG A 200 -4.35 2.33 6.33
N ASP A 201 -4.37 1.55 5.26
CA ASP A 201 -4.03 0.13 5.28
C ASP A 201 -2.50 -0.11 5.09
N ASP A 202 -1.68 0.96 5.09
CA ASP A 202 -0.23 0.96 4.82
C ASP A 202 0.19 0.11 3.60
N ALA A 203 -0.63 0.16 2.55
CA ALA A 203 -0.49 -0.78 1.44
C ALA A 203 0.78 -0.53 0.58
N TRP A 204 1.32 0.68 0.60
CA TRP A 204 2.46 1.07 -0.23
C TRP A 204 3.78 1.06 0.54
N THR A 205 4.43 -0.10 0.50
CA THR A 205 5.73 -0.30 1.15
C THR A 205 6.87 0.48 0.48
N LEU A 206 6.74 0.83 -0.80
CA LEU A 206 7.78 1.56 -1.54
C LEU A 206 7.55 3.08 -1.56
N ALA A 207 8.52 3.85 -1.05
CA ALA A 207 8.50 5.31 -1.09
C ALA A 207 8.40 5.91 -2.52
N PRO A 208 9.12 5.39 -3.54
CA PRO A 208 8.94 5.87 -4.92
C PRO A 208 7.52 5.63 -5.46
N ALA A 209 6.88 4.51 -5.10
CA ALA A 209 5.53 4.20 -5.52
C ALA A 209 4.52 5.21 -4.93
N ARG A 210 4.62 5.48 -3.63
CA ARG A 210 3.82 6.53 -2.95
C ARG A 210 3.98 7.88 -3.61
N THR A 211 5.21 8.28 -3.90
CA THR A 211 5.51 9.57 -4.53
C THR A 211 4.91 9.69 -5.93
N LEU A 212 5.06 8.67 -6.77
CA LEU A 212 4.50 8.65 -8.12
C LEU A 212 2.97 8.71 -8.11
N ILE A 213 2.32 8.04 -7.15
CA ILE A 213 0.87 8.08 -6.96
C ILE A 213 0.43 9.47 -6.49
N ALA A 214 1.13 10.07 -5.52
CA ALA A 214 0.81 11.40 -5.01
C ALA A 214 0.90 12.47 -6.11
N ILE A 215 1.98 12.45 -6.92
CA ILE A 215 2.13 13.33 -8.09
C ILE A 215 1.01 13.07 -9.10
N ALA A 216 0.58 11.82 -9.28
CA ALA A 216 -0.48 11.48 -10.23
C ALA A 216 -1.83 12.14 -9.90
N LEU A 217 -2.09 12.30 -8.61
CA LEU A 217 -3.34 12.82 -8.04
C LEU A 217 -3.30 14.33 -7.79
N ASP A 218 -2.21 15.01 -8.16
CA ASP A 218 -1.98 16.45 -7.96
C ASP A 218 -2.26 16.89 -6.51
N ARG A 219 -1.83 16.07 -5.53
CA ARG A 219 -2.08 16.36 -4.11
C ARG A 219 -1.00 17.23 -3.49
N ASP A 220 -1.43 18.37 -2.96
CA ASP A 220 -0.79 18.97 -1.79
C ASP A 220 -1.06 18.07 -0.57
N ALA A 221 -0.05 17.90 0.29
CA ALA A 221 0.04 16.88 1.34
C ALA A 221 -1.00 16.95 2.49
N ASP A 222 -2.09 17.69 2.32
CA ASP A 222 -3.11 17.89 3.35
C ASP A 222 -4.42 17.15 3.02
N ALA A 223 -4.59 15.94 3.52
CA ALA A 223 -5.90 15.54 4.02
C ALA A 223 -5.74 14.54 5.17
N LYS A 224 -6.16 15.00 6.35
CA LYS A 224 -6.49 14.15 7.50
C LYS A 224 -7.97 13.83 7.47
N GLY A 225 -8.31 12.54 7.57
CA GLY A 225 -9.64 12.03 7.87
C GLY A 225 -9.86 10.65 7.26
N ALA A 226 -10.47 9.64 7.89
CA ALA A 226 -11.21 9.55 9.15
C ALA A 226 -10.89 8.20 9.85
N SER A 227 -11.04 8.21 11.17
CA SER A 227 -10.79 7.07 12.07
C SER A 227 -11.95 6.08 12.05
N ALA A 228 -11.79 4.98 11.31
CA ALA A 228 -12.46 3.71 11.59
C ALA A 228 -11.38 2.62 11.65
N SER A 229 -11.58 1.63 12.52
CA SER A 229 -10.65 0.53 12.79
C SER A 229 -10.02 -0.02 11.50
N PRO A 230 -8.69 -0.17 11.44
CA PRO A 230 -8.02 -0.72 10.26
C PRO A 230 -8.46 -2.18 10.07
N ASP A 231 -8.89 -2.49 8.85
CA ASP A 231 -8.87 -3.84 8.33
C ASP A 231 -7.83 -3.84 7.19
N PRO A 232 -6.56 -4.16 7.50
CA PRO A 232 -5.47 -4.08 6.52
C PRO A 232 -5.69 -5.02 5.33
N ASP A 233 -6.52 -6.05 5.50
CA ASP A 233 -6.75 -7.07 4.48
C ASP A 233 -7.68 -6.58 3.36
N GLU A 234 -8.50 -5.54 3.60
CA GLU A 234 -9.49 -5.09 2.60
C GLU A 234 -8.85 -4.52 1.32
N SER A 235 -7.74 -3.79 1.45
CA SER A 235 -6.99 -3.29 0.29
C SER A 235 -6.30 -4.43 -0.47
N ALA A 236 -5.79 -5.44 0.24
CA ALA A 236 -5.19 -6.61 -0.37
C ALA A 236 -6.25 -7.43 -1.14
N ASP A 237 -7.41 -7.68 -0.53
CA ASP A 237 -8.57 -8.35 -1.12
C ASP A 237 -9.09 -7.63 -2.36
N PHE A 238 -9.17 -6.30 -2.31
CA PHE A 238 -9.52 -5.49 -3.46
C PHE A 238 -8.51 -5.67 -4.61
N LEU A 239 -7.21 -5.67 -4.32
CA LEU A 239 -6.17 -5.84 -5.33
C LEU A 239 -6.19 -7.23 -5.98
N LEU A 240 -6.64 -8.27 -5.26
CA LEU A 240 -6.79 -9.62 -5.82
C LEU A 240 -7.87 -9.68 -6.92
N ILE A 241 -8.92 -8.87 -6.81
CA ILE A 241 -10.01 -8.83 -7.81
C ILE A 241 -9.80 -7.78 -8.90
N CYS A 242 -8.75 -6.94 -8.81
CA CYS A 242 -8.53 -5.85 -9.77
C CYS A 242 -8.43 -6.35 -11.23
N GLY A 243 -7.83 -7.51 -11.48
CA GLY A 243 -7.78 -8.09 -12.83
C GLY A 243 -9.16 -8.47 -13.39
N THR A 244 -10.13 -8.76 -12.53
CA THR A 244 -11.53 -9.02 -12.93
C THR A 244 -12.30 -7.71 -13.16
N LEU A 245 -12.03 -6.69 -12.33
CA LEU A 245 -12.65 -5.36 -12.45
C LEU A 245 -12.18 -4.61 -13.70
N PHE A 246 -10.89 -4.75 -14.04
CA PHE A 246 -10.24 -4.04 -15.13
C PHE A 246 -9.43 -5.05 -15.97
N PRO A 247 -10.08 -5.77 -16.90
CA PRO A 247 -9.42 -6.76 -17.74
C PRO A 247 -8.23 -6.19 -18.52
N GLU A 248 -8.27 -4.91 -18.86
CA GLU A 248 -7.20 -4.17 -19.53
C GLU A 248 -5.92 -4.08 -18.68
N LEU A 249 -6.04 -4.25 -17.35
CA LEU A 249 -4.95 -4.20 -16.38
C LEU A 249 -4.51 -5.59 -15.89
N THR A 250 -4.98 -6.66 -16.53
CA THR A 250 -4.60 -8.04 -16.16
C THR A 250 -3.09 -8.27 -16.24
N TRP A 251 -2.39 -7.59 -17.15
CA TRP A 251 -0.92 -7.65 -17.26
C TRP A 251 -0.20 -7.14 -15.99
N LEU A 252 -0.87 -6.30 -15.20
CA LEU A 252 -0.35 -5.70 -13.98
C LEU A 252 -0.76 -6.48 -12.73
N PHE A 253 -1.99 -7.00 -12.67
CA PHE A 253 -2.53 -7.64 -11.46
C PHE A 253 -2.64 -9.17 -11.50
N GLY A 254 -2.54 -9.79 -12.69
CA GLY A 254 -2.54 -11.25 -12.87
C GLY A 254 -1.14 -11.85 -13.02
#